data_AF-A0A085WPF4-F1
#
_entry.id   AF-A0A085WPF4-F1
#
_cell.length_a   1.000
_cell.length_b   1.000
_cell.length_c   1.000
_cell.angle_alpha   90.00
_cell.angle_beta   90.00
_cell.angle_gamma   90.00
#
_symmetry.space_group_name_H-M   'P 1'
#
loop_
_entity.id
_entity.type
_entity.pdbx_description
1 polymer ?
#
loop_
_entity_poly.entity_id
_entity_poly.type
_entity_poly.pdbx_seq_one_letter_code
_entity_poly.pdbx_strand_id
1 'polypeptide(L)'
;MFLGATLGSALDAIHSHFGAVSYTTPVFAKAAWWVPLLFAGAYGTAIGRPLIAPHEPLLPGWKVVLGMALFIGAYWLTVAPVSWPVRCVLLSAIFVGGWAICDRRPLGWLIAALAAFFGPVVEITLLRAGVFVHHEAHVLAIPYWLPLIYACASVGLGALARWLTAPRAA
;
A
#
# COMPACT_ATOMS: atom_id res chain seq x y z
N MET A 1 -12.70 4.64 -4.46
CA MET A 1 -13.18 3.38 -3.84
C MET A 1 -13.04 2.18 -4.77
N PHE A 2 -13.69 2.14 -5.94
CA PHE A 2 -13.56 1.02 -6.91
C PHE A 2 -12.12 0.67 -7.28
N LEU A 3 -11.29 1.67 -7.55
CA LEU A 3 -9.88 1.47 -7.89
C LEU A 3 -9.09 0.76 -6.76
N GLY A 4 -9.39 1.09 -5.51
CA GLY A 4 -8.82 0.40 -4.35
C GLY A 4 -9.27 -1.06 -4.32
N ALA A 5 -10.58 -1.31 -4.43
CA ALA A 5 -11.14 -2.66 -4.43
C ALA A 5 -10.53 -3.54 -5.52
N THR A 6 -10.33 -3.02 -6.73
CA THR A 6 -9.78 -3.82 -7.84
C THR A 6 -8.27 -3.94 -7.76
N LEU A 7 -7.54 -2.83 -7.82
CA LEU A 7 -6.08 -2.86 -7.87
C LEU A 7 -5.49 -3.43 -6.59
N GLY A 8 -6.03 -3.06 -5.42
CA GLY A 8 -5.57 -3.59 -4.15
C GLY A 8 -5.76 -5.11 -4.05
N SER A 9 -6.92 -5.63 -4.46
CA SER A 9 -7.14 -7.08 -4.50
C SER A 9 -6.23 -7.78 -5.52
N ALA A 10 -5.97 -7.15 -6.67
CA ALA A 10 -5.05 -7.69 -7.66
C ALA A 10 -3.60 -7.73 -7.14
N LEU A 11 -3.18 -6.74 -6.33
CA LEU A 11 -1.88 -6.73 -5.68
C LEU A 11 -1.81 -7.76 -4.56
N ASP A 12 -2.86 -7.93 -3.77
CA ASP A 12 -2.95 -8.97 -2.75
C ASP A 12 -2.91 -10.40 -3.34
N ALA A 13 -3.36 -10.56 -4.59
CA ALA A 13 -3.16 -11.82 -5.31
C ALA A 13 -1.66 -12.20 -5.40
N ILE A 14 -0.74 -11.24 -5.43
CA ILE A 14 0.70 -11.51 -5.36
C ILE A 14 1.03 -12.17 -4.02
N HIS A 15 0.58 -11.60 -2.90
CA HIS A 15 0.85 -12.15 -1.58
C HIS A 15 0.26 -13.54 -1.37
N SER A 16 -0.96 -13.76 -1.82
CA SER A 16 -1.65 -15.05 -1.68
C SER A 16 -1.16 -16.14 -2.64
N HIS A 17 -0.63 -15.78 -3.82
CA HIS A 17 -0.08 -16.74 -4.77
C HIS A 17 1.38 -17.09 -4.50
N PHE A 18 2.18 -16.11 -4.08
CA PHE A 18 3.62 -16.27 -3.85
C PHE A 18 3.98 -16.50 -2.38
N GLY A 19 2.99 -16.77 -1.53
CA GLY A 19 3.21 -17.31 -0.19
C GLY A 19 3.64 -16.28 0.86
N ALA A 20 3.29 -15.00 0.70
CA ALA A 20 3.36 -14.06 1.82
C ALA A 20 2.20 -14.30 2.81
N VAL A 21 0.99 -14.56 2.31
CA VAL A 21 -0.21 -14.77 3.12
C VAL A 21 -1.02 -15.98 2.66
N SER A 22 -1.83 -16.52 3.58
CA SER A 22 -2.93 -17.44 3.26
C SER A 22 -4.19 -17.05 4.00
N TYR A 23 -5.31 -16.99 3.29
CA TYR A 23 -6.63 -16.78 3.86
C TYR A 23 -7.24 -18.09 4.34
N THR A 24 -7.99 -18.06 5.45
CA THR A 24 -8.62 -19.29 6.00
C THR A 24 -9.85 -19.73 5.21
N THR A 25 -10.53 -18.79 4.54
CA THR A 25 -11.71 -19.04 3.70
C THR A 25 -11.60 -18.28 2.37
N PRO A 26 -10.69 -18.69 1.46
CA PRO A 26 -10.54 -18.04 0.17
C PRO A 26 -11.74 -18.31 -0.75
N VAL A 27 -12.15 -17.30 -1.52
CA VAL A 27 -13.31 -17.38 -2.43
C VAL A 27 -12.88 -17.20 -3.88
N PHE A 28 -12.04 -16.22 -4.19
CA PHE A 28 -11.62 -15.93 -5.56
C PHE A 28 -10.14 -15.53 -5.60
N ALA A 29 -9.39 -16.08 -6.56
CA ALA A 29 -7.95 -15.81 -6.74
C ALA A 29 -7.14 -15.91 -5.42
N LYS A 30 -7.45 -16.94 -4.59
CA LYS A 30 -6.88 -17.15 -3.25
C LYS A 30 -7.16 -16.04 -2.21
N ALA A 31 -7.95 -15.03 -2.53
CA ALA A 31 -8.35 -13.97 -1.61
C ALA A 31 -9.71 -14.27 -0.95
N ALA A 32 -9.93 -13.73 0.25
CA ALA A 32 -11.23 -13.79 0.94
C ALA A 32 -12.22 -12.74 0.38
N TRP A 33 -13.53 -12.96 0.59
CA TRP A 33 -14.59 -12.09 0.03
C TRP A 33 -14.52 -10.64 0.51
N TRP A 34 -13.94 -10.38 1.69
CA TRP A 34 -13.83 -9.06 2.30
C TRP A 34 -12.58 -8.28 1.86
N VAL A 35 -11.64 -8.92 1.15
CA VAL A 35 -10.39 -8.27 0.69
C VAL A 35 -10.66 -7.03 -0.18
N PRO A 36 -11.58 -7.05 -1.16
CA PRO A 36 -11.92 -5.85 -1.92
C PRO A 36 -12.44 -4.69 -1.05
N LEU A 37 -13.18 -4.99 0.03
CA LEU A 37 -13.68 -3.97 0.95
C LEU A 37 -12.55 -3.35 1.76
N LEU A 38 -11.59 -4.17 2.22
CA LEU A 38 -10.40 -3.70 2.93
C LEU A 38 -9.60 -2.73 2.05
N PHE A 39 -9.31 -3.10 0.80
CA PHE A 39 -8.54 -2.25 -0.11
C PHE A 39 -9.32 -1.03 -0.62
N ALA A 40 -10.65 -1.11 -0.73
CA ALA A 40 -11.49 0.05 -0.98
C ALA A 40 -11.33 1.09 0.14
N GLY A 41 -11.38 0.64 1.40
CA GLY A 41 -11.17 1.48 2.58
C GLY A 41 -9.75 2.07 2.63
N ALA A 42 -8.73 1.25 2.38
CA ALA A 42 -7.34 1.68 2.33
C ALA A 42 -7.10 2.76 1.26
N TYR A 43 -7.71 2.63 0.07
CA TYR A 43 -7.64 3.70 -0.93
C TYR A 43 -8.45 4.94 -0.53
N GLY A 44 -9.53 4.77 0.22
CA GLY A 44 -10.30 5.87 0.81
C GLY A 44 -9.44 6.79 1.68
N THR A 45 -8.48 6.25 2.44
CA THR A 45 -7.57 7.08 3.25
C THR A 45 -6.61 7.89 2.39
N ALA A 46 -6.19 7.39 1.22
CA ALA A 46 -5.38 8.14 0.25
C ALA A 46 -6.13 9.36 -0.32
N ILE A 47 -7.45 9.28 -0.46
CA ILE A 47 -8.32 10.41 -0.85
C ILE A 47 -8.42 11.45 0.29
N GLY A 48 -8.08 11.12 1.53
CA GLY A 48 -8.02 12.09 2.63
C GLY A 48 -7.08 13.25 2.34
N ARG A 49 -5.96 13.00 1.63
CA ARG A 49 -4.96 14.03 1.29
C ARG A 49 -5.51 15.20 0.48
N PRO A 50 -6.12 14.99 -0.70
CA PRO A 50 -6.69 16.09 -1.47
C PRO A 50 -7.81 16.84 -0.72
N LEU A 51 -8.46 16.21 0.27
CA LEU A 51 -9.47 16.89 1.11
C LEU A 51 -8.85 17.85 2.13
N ILE A 52 -7.72 17.48 2.73
CA ILE A 52 -7.02 18.31 3.74
C ILE A 52 -6.00 19.29 3.14
N ALA A 53 -5.59 19.06 1.89
CA ALA A 53 -4.65 19.90 1.16
C ALA A 53 -5.12 20.16 -0.29
N PRO A 54 -6.28 20.83 -0.48
CA PRO A 54 -6.93 20.97 -1.78
C PRO A 54 -6.16 21.82 -2.80
N HIS A 55 -5.21 22.64 -2.32
CA HIS A 55 -4.41 23.54 -3.16
C HIS A 55 -3.04 22.96 -3.53
N GLU A 56 -2.80 21.66 -3.31
CA GLU A 56 -1.57 21.04 -3.80
C GLU A 56 -1.51 21.07 -5.33
N PRO A 57 -0.34 21.42 -5.91
CA PRO A 57 -0.20 21.50 -7.36
C PRO A 57 -0.46 20.14 -8.02
N LEU A 58 -0.99 20.17 -9.24
CA LEU A 58 -1.21 18.98 -10.03
C LEU A 58 0.12 18.23 -10.24
N LEU A 59 0.10 16.92 -10.05
CA LEU A 59 1.23 16.06 -10.36
C LEU A 59 1.31 15.79 -11.87
N PRO A 60 2.47 15.97 -12.51
CA PRO A 60 2.71 15.46 -13.85
C PRO A 60 2.38 13.97 -13.95
N GLY A 61 1.70 13.55 -15.01
CA GLY A 61 1.23 12.16 -15.16
C GLY A 61 2.34 11.11 -15.05
N TRP A 62 3.55 11.42 -15.53
CA TRP A 62 4.70 10.51 -15.41
C TRP A 62 5.10 10.23 -13.95
N LYS A 63 4.92 11.19 -13.03
CA LYS A 63 5.18 10.99 -11.60
C LYS A 63 4.14 10.07 -10.97
N VAL A 64 2.89 10.12 -11.45
CA VAL A 64 1.82 9.21 -11.03
C VAL A 64 2.15 7.79 -11.48
N VAL A 65 2.54 7.63 -12.75
CA VAL A 65 2.96 6.33 -13.30
C VAL A 65 4.16 5.78 -12.53
N LEU A 66 5.19 6.60 -12.29
CA LEU A 66 6.36 6.20 -11.51
C LEU A 66 5.99 5.81 -10.07
N GLY A 67 5.18 6.62 -9.38
CA GLY A 67 4.76 6.32 -8.01
C GLY A 67 4.00 5.00 -7.92
N MET A 68 3.11 4.74 -8.88
CA MET A 68 2.40 3.46 -8.95
C MET A 68 3.33 2.30 -9.30
N ALA A 69 4.24 2.47 -10.27
CA ALA A 69 5.22 1.44 -10.62
C ALA A 69 6.12 1.08 -9.43
N LEU A 70 6.57 2.08 -8.66
CA LEU A 70 7.34 1.88 -7.43
C LEU A 70 6.54 1.11 -6.37
N PHE A 71 5.25 1.43 -6.19
CA PHE A 71 4.40 0.72 -5.23
C PHE A 71 4.11 -0.72 -5.66
N ILE A 72 3.83 -0.96 -6.94
CA ILE A 72 3.67 -2.32 -7.49
C ILE A 72 4.97 -3.12 -7.36
N GLY A 73 6.11 -2.48 -7.65
CA GLY A 73 7.43 -3.07 -7.45
C GLY A 73 7.71 -3.40 -5.97
N ALA A 74 7.28 -2.55 -5.04
CA ALA A 74 7.34 -2.82 -3.61
C ALA A 74 6.53 -4.08 -3.24
N TYR A 75 5.34 -4.27 -3.81
CA TYR A 75 4.56 -5.51 -3.65
C TYR A 75 5.33 -6.74 -4.10
N TRP A 76 5.90 -6.74 -5.31
CA TRP A 76 6.72 -7.86 -5.79
C TRP A 76 7.95 -8.12 -4.92
N LEU A 77 8.60 -7.06 -4.45
CA LEU A 77 9.76 -7.16 -3.57
C LEU A 77 9.42 -7.86 -2.24
N THR A 78 8.17 -7.76 -1.76
CA THR A 78 7.77 -8.42 -0.51
C THR A 78 7.72 -9.94 -0.57
N VAL A 79 7.59 -10.50 -1.77
CA VAL A 79 7.61 -11.96 -2.02
C VAL A 79 8.90 -12.42 -2.70
N ALA A 80 9.84 -11.50 -2.96
CA ALA A 80 11.11 -11.83 -3.56
C ALA A 80 11.96 -12.70 -2.61
N PRO A 81 12.77 -13.64 -3.15
CA PRO A 81 13.61 -14.55 -2.38
C PRO A 81 14.88 -13.84 -1.85
N VAL A 82 14.68 -12.75 -1.11
CA VAL A 82 15.71 -11.97 -0.43
C VAL A 82 15.44 -11.98 1.07
N SER A 83 16.48 -11.84 1.87
CA SER A 83 16.34 -11.81 3.32
C SER A 83 15.51 -10.61 3.79
N TRP A 84 14.80 -10.76 4.92
CA TRP A 84 13.96 -9.70 5.47
C TRP A 84 14.71 -8.37 5.70
N PRO A 85 15.99 -8.30 6.14
CA PRO A 85 16.68 -7.02 6.31
C PRO A 85 16.90 -6.31 4.98
N VAL A 86 17.33 -7.06 3.95
CA VAL A 86 17.54 -6.53 2.61
C VAL A 86 16.23 -6.01 2.02
N ARG A 87 15.14 -6.76 2.20
CA ARG A 87 13.80 -6.34 1.79
C ARG A 87 13.39 -5.03 2.45
N CYS A 88 13.60 -4.89 3.77
CA CYS A 88 13.31 -3.66 4.49
C CYS A 88 14.13 -2.46 4.00
N VAL A 89 15.43 -2.65 3.73
CA VAL A 89 16.29 -1.60 3.16
C VAL A 89 15.78 -1.17 1.78
N LEU A 90 15.47 -2.12 0.91
CA LEU A 90 14.99 -1.84 -0.45
C LEU A 90 13.62 -1.15 -0.45
N LEU A 91 12.68 -1.59 0.39
CA LEU A 91 11.38 -0.92 0.55
C LEU A 91 11.54 0.50 1.10
N SER A 92 12.44 0.69 2.06
CA SER A 92 12.75 2.03 2.59
C SER A 92 13.33 2.93 1.50
N ALA A 93 14.23 2.41 0.67
CA ALA A 93 14.80 3.13 -0.47
C ALA A 93 13.73 3.47 -1.52
N ILE A 94 12.82 2.55 -1.83
CA ILE A 94 11.67 2.79 -2.72
C ILE A 94 10.79 3.91 -2.16
N PHE A 95 10.47 3.88 -0.87
CA PHE A 95 9.65 4.90 -0.23
C PHE A 95 10.34 6.26 -0.24
N VAL A 96 11.60 6.35 0.23
CA VAL A 96 12.34 7.62 0.30
C VAL A 96 12.58 8.20 -1.09
N GLY A 97 13.01 7.37 -2.04
CA GLY A 97 13.22 7.79 -3.44
C GLY A 97 11.91 8.20 -4.11
N GLY A 98 10.86 7.41 -3.92
CA GLY A 98 9.52 7.68 -4.40
C GLY A 98 8.97 9.00 -3.86
N TRP A 99 9.09 9.25 -2.56
CA TRP A 99 8.74 10.52 -1.94
C TRP A 99 9.58 11.67 -2.50
N ALA A 100 10.89 11.50 -2.61
CA ALA A 100 11.81 12.54 -3.09
C ALA A 100 11.59 12.94 -4.57
N ILE A 101 11.03 12.04 -5.39
CA ILE A 101 10.76 12.29 -6.82
C ILE A 101 9.30 12.72 -7.02
N CYS A 102 8.37 11.98 -6.42
CA CYS A 102 6.94 12.06 -6.71
C CYS A 102 6.18 13.04 -5.80
N ASP A 103 6.69 13.39 -4.62
CA ASP A 103 5.92 14.17 -3.64
C ASP A 103 6.68 15.38 -3.08
N ARG A 104 7.79 15.15 -2.36
CA ARG A 104 8.64 16.17 -1.69
C ARG A 104 7.89 17.08 -0.71
N ARG A 105 6.82 16.59 -0.08
CA ARG A 105 6.03 17.35 0.89
C ARG A 105 6.09 16.70 2.28
N PRO A 106 6.15 17.49 3.38
CA PRO A 106 6.07 16.96 4.75
C PRO A 106 4.77 16.19 5.01
N LEU A 107 3.66 16.62 4.41
CA LEU A 107 2.37 15.91 4.53
C LEU A 107 2.46 14.46 4.03
N GLY A 108 3.29 14.19 3.02
CA GLY A 108 3.56 12.82 2.54
C GLY A 108 4.14 11.92 3.63
N TRP A 109 5.05 12.45 4.45
CA TRP A 109 5.62 11.71 5.59
C TRP A 109 4.57 11.42 6.65
N LEU A 110 3.70 12.38 6.97
CA LEU A 110 2.61 12.16 7.93
C LEU A 110 1.66 11.07 7.44
N ILE A 111 1.23 11.13 6.18
CA ILE A 111 0.35 10.11 5.59
C ILE A 111 1.03 8.74 5.57
N ALA A 112 2.31 8.68 5.19
CA ALA A 112 3.08 7.44 5.21
C ALA A 112 3.19 6.86 6.62
N ALA A 113 3.45 7.68 7.64
CA ALA A 113 3.53 7.26 9.04
C ALA A 113 2.18 6.73 9.55
N LEU A 114 1.08 7.42 9.23
CA LEU A 114 -0.26 6.96 9.57
C LEU A 114 -0.59 5.63 8.88
N ALA A 115 -0.28 5.47 7.59
CA ALA A 115 -0.48 4.21 6.87
C ALA A 115 0.37 3.08 7.45
N ALA A 116 1.67 3.34 7.70
CA ALA A 116 2.62 2.39 8.27
C ALA A 116 2.27 1.97 9.69
N PHE A 117 1.44 2.74 10.40
CA PHE A 117 0.94 2.39 11.72
C PHE A 117 -0.41 1.68 11.67
N PHE A 118 -1.43 2.33 11.08
CA PHE A 118 -2.80 1.83 11.10
C PHE A 118 -3.01 0.60 10.20
N GLY A 119 -2.27 0.48 9.10
CA GLY A 119 -2.30 -0.70 8.24
C GLY A 119 -1.95 -1.97 9.01
N PRO A 120 -0.76 -2.06 9.62
CA PRO A 120 -0.38 -3.17 10.48
C PRO A 120 -1.32 -3.41 11.67
N VAL A 121 -1.90 -2.35 12.27
CA VAL A 121 -2.90 -2.53 13.35
C VAL A 121 -4.13 -3.29 12.84
N VAL A 122 -4.67 -2.91 11.68
CA VAL A 122 -5.81 -3.61 11.07
C VAL A 122 -5.45 -5.06 10.75
N GLU A 123 -4.26 -5.29 10.18
CA GLU A 123 -3.80 -6.65 9.88
C GLU A 123 -3.62 -7.51 11.14
N ILE A 124 -3.06 -6.95 12.23
CA ILE A 124 -2.94 -7.64 13.51
C ILE A 124 -4.32 -8.02 14.05
N THR A 125 -5.32 -7.14 13.95
CA THR A 125 -6.69 -7.45 14.36
C THR A 125 -7.27 -8.62 13.55
N LEU A 126 -7.07 -8.63 12.24
CA LEU A 126 -7.53 -9.69 11.34
C LEU A 126 -6.79 -11.02 11.58
N LEU A 127 -5.47 -10.99 11.80
CA LEU A 127 -4.68 -12.15 12.20
C LEU A 127 -5.19 -12.76 13.51
N ARG A 128 -5.46 -11.93 14.52
CA ARG A 128 -6.02 -12.38 15.81
C ARG A 128 -7.43 -12.94 15.68
N ALA A 129 -8.20 -12.47 14.71
CA ALA A 129 -9.51 -13.04 14.37
C ALA A 129 -9.40 -14.37 13.60
N GLY A 130 -8.19 -14.79 13.20
CA GLY A 130 -7.97 -16.05 12.50
C GLY A 130 -8.49 -16.06 11.06
N VAL A 131 -8.62 -14.90 10.41
CA VAL A 131 -9.17 -14.83 9.04
C VAL A 131 -8.09 -14.96 7.95
N PHE A 132 -6.82 -14.77 8.30
CA PHE A 132 -5.67 -15.09 7.44
C PHE A 132 -4.41 -15.30 8.30
N VAL A 133 -3.31 -15.71 7.69
CA VAL A 133 -1.97 -15.85 8.30
C VAL A 133 -0.88 -15.29 7.39
N HIS A 134 0.19 -14.77 7.99
CA HIS A 134 1.47 -14.48 7.31
C HIS A 134 2.41 -15.68 7.44
N HIS A 135 3.10 -16.03 6.36
CA HIS A 135 4.08 -17.13 6.37
C HIS A 135 5.47 -16.70 6.84
N GLU A 136 5.79 -15.40 6.73
CA GLU A 136 7.02 -14.80 7.25
C GLU A 136 6.71 -13.91 8.46
N ALA A 137 6.34 -14.54 9.57
CA ALA A 137 5.95 -13.85 10.79
C ALA A 137 7.16 -13.46 11.66
N HIS A 138 7.15 -12.23 12.16
CA HIS A 138 8.19 -11.73 13.06
C HIS A 138 7.58 -11.19 14.36
N VAL A 139 7.23 -9.90 14.41
CA VAL A 139 6.66 -9.26 15.60
C VAL A 139 5.14 -9.29 15.50
N LEU A 140 4.45 -9.69 16.57
CA LEU A 140 2.97 -9.75 16.61
C LEU A 140 2.35 -10.55 15.43
N ALA A 141 3.05 -11.57 14.94
CA ALA A 141 2.65 -12.39 13.78
C ALA A 141 2.58 -11.65 12.42
N ILE A 142 3.16 -10.45 12.32
CA ILE A 142 3.32 -9.71 11.06
C ILE A 142 4.80 -9.67 10.62
N PRO A 143 5.08 -9.49 9.32
CA PRO A 143 6.44 -9.32 8.85
C PRO A 143 7.00 -7.92 9.15
N TYR A 144 8.32 -7.80 9.35
CA TYR A 144 8.98 -6.51 9.56
C TYR A 144 8.88 -5.55 8.37
N TRP A 145 8.68 -6.08 7.16
CA TRP A 145 8.52 -5.27 5.96
C TRP A 145 7.12 -4.64 5.84
N LEU A 146 6.14 -5.07 6.64
CA LEU A 146 4.74 -4.67 6.49
C LEU A 146 4.53 -3.15 6.66
N PRO A 147 5.06 -2.47 7.69
CA PRO A 147 4.93 -1.02 7.80
C PRO A 147 5.51 -0.28 6.58
N LEU A 148 6.57 -0.82 5.98
CA LEU A 148 7.30 -0.18 4.88
C LEU A 148 6.55 -0.27 3.55
N ILE A 149 5.83 -1.37 3.28
CA ILE A 149 4.97 -1.45 2.10
C ILE A 149 3.78 -0.49 2.22
N TYR A 150 3.22 -0.31 3.43
CA TYR A 150 2.19 0.70 3.68
C TYR A 150 2.73 2.13 3.50
N ALA A 151 3.98 2.40 3.89
CA ALA A 151 4.65 3.66 3.56
C ALA A 151 4.80 3.84 2.04
N CYS A 152 5.21 2.81 1.29
CA CYS A 152 5.29 2.84 -0.17
C CYS A 152 3.92 3.11 -0.83
N ALA A 153 2.84 2.60 -0.25
CA ALA A 153 1.48 2.84 -0.73
C ALA A 153 1.14 4.34 -0.72
N SER A 154 1.65 5.11 0.25
CA SER A 154 1.42 6.56 0.31
C SER A 154 1.99 7.31 -0.91
N VAL A 155 3.08 6.81 -1.51
CA VAL A 155 3.69 7.39 -2.71
C VAL A 155 2.80 7.12 -3.92
N GLY A 156 2.50 5.84 -4.19
CA GLY A 156 1.71 5.45 -5.35
C GLY A 156 0.26 5.91 -5.26
N LEU A 157 -0.47 5.47 -4.23
CA LEU A 157 -1.88 5.77 -4.05
C LEU A 157 -2.12 7.24 -3.77
N GLY A 158 -1.22 7.91 -3.03
CA GLY A 158 -1.32 9.35 -2.78
C GLY A 158 -1.12 10.18 -4.05
N ALA A 159 -0.16 9.82 -4.91
CA ALA A 159 0.03 10.48 -6.20
C ALA A 159 -1.18 10.28 -7.13
N LEU A 160 -1.71 9.04 -7.16
CA LEU A 160 -2.88 8.69 -7.96
C LEU A 160 -4.14 9.42 -7.48
N ALA A 161 -4.38 9.45 -6.16
CA ALA A 161 -5.53 10.13 -5.57
C ALA A 161 -5.50 11.64 -5.90
N ARG A 162 -4.35 12.30 -5.75
CA ARG A 162 -4.17 13.71 -6.12
C ARG A 162 -4.46 13.95 -7.61
N TRP A 163 -3.96 13.08 -8.48
CA TRP A 163 -4.17 13.24 -9.92
C TRP A 163 -5.63 13.02 -10.35
N LEU A 164 -6.34 12.09 -9.72
CA LEU A 164 -7.75 11.79 -10.03
C LEU A 164 -8.73 12.83 -9.45
N THR A 165 -8.34 13.51 -8.37
CA THR A 165 -9.21 14.48 -7.67
C THR A 165 -8.89 15.93 -8.01
N ALA A 166 -7.76 16.19 -8.68
CA ALA A 166 -7.40 17.54 -9.08
C ALA A 166 -8.43 18.12 -10.07
N PRO A 167 -8.85 19.39 -9.89
CA PRO A 167 -9.69 20.08 -10.86
C PRO A 167 -8.97 20.12 -12.22
N ARG A 168 -9.61 19.63 -13.28
CA ARG A 168 -9.15 19.82 -14.65
C ARG A 168 -9.83 21.08 -15.17
N ALA A 169 -9.05 22.04 -15.67
CA ALA A 169 -9.61 23.16 -16.41
C ALA A 169 -10.41 22.58 -17.58
N ALA A 170 -11.71 22.86 -17.60
CA ALA A 170 -12.62 22.45 -18.66
C ALA A 170 -12.35 23.27 -19.94
#